data_AF-A0A8D8KK95-F1
#
_entry.id   AF-A0A8D8KK95-F1
#
_cell.length_a   1.000
_cell.length_b   1.000
_cell.length_c   1.000
_cell.angle_alpha   90.00
_cell.angle_beta   90.00
_cell.angle_gamma   90.00
#
_symmetry.space_group_name_H-M   'P 1'
#
loop_
_entity.id
_entity.type
_entity.pdbx_description
1 polymer ?
#
loop_
_entity_poly.entity_id
_entity_poly.type
_entity_poly.pdbx_seq_one_letter_code
_entity_poly.pdbx_strand_id
1 'polypeptide(L)'
;NIALLSIAQVASKHSYLFRLPLNLLIRQTKILPLEKQTAKQFMFGYETTLTTLGNTFLPNWITFDKVGLIDRMYDFDGDFETFYTGSTDESLSGLYESYLGSPNLKQWQGSYCNNIRNASDGTKFKSFIEEDEQLLFFRKSMCRPQRM
;
A
#
# COMPACT_ATOMS: atom_id res chain seq x y z
N ASN A 1 17.07 7.80 -0.98
CA ASN A 1 16.29 8.27 0.18
C ASN A 1 14.81 8.31 -0.20
N ILE A 2 14.04 7.30 0.20
CA ILE A 2 12.61 7.17 -0.18
C ILE A 2 11.78 8.30 0.43
N ALA A 3 12.00 8.60 1.72
CA ALA A 3 11.24 9.63 2.43
C ALA A 3 11.33 11.01 1.77
N LEU A 4 12.55 11.44 1.40
CA LEU A 4 12.78 12.70 0.70
C LEU A 4 12.02 12.77 -0.63
N LEU A 5 12.10 11.70 -1.43
CA LEU A 5 11.44 11.63 -2.73
C LEU A 5 9.91 11.62 -2.59
N SER A 6 9.36 10.92 -1.59
CA SER A 6 7.93 10.91 -1.29
C SER A 6 7.42 12.29 -0.87
N ILE A 7 8.14 12.98 0.03
CA ILE A 7 7.82 14.36 0.44
C ILE A 7 7.89 15.31 -0.76
N ALA A 8 8.94 15.21 -1.58
CA ALA A 8 9.08 16.03 -2.78
C ALA A 8 7.95 15.79 -3.78
N GLN A 9 7.52 14.53 -3.97
CA GLN A 9 6.41 14.17 -4.84
C GLN A 9 5.10 14.82 -4.39
N VAL A 10 4.79 14.82 -3.08
CA VAL A 10 3.60 15.50 -2.59
C VAL A 10 3.72 17.01 -2.66
N ALA A 11 4.84 17.57 -2.21
CA ALA A 11 5.09 19.01 -2.30
C ALA A 11 5.02 19.54 -3.75
N SER A 12 5.38 18.71 -4.74
CA SER A 12 5.33 19.07 -6.16
C SER A 12 3.93 19.43 -6.67
N LYS A 13 2.86 19.01 -5.96
CA LYS A 13 1.46 19.34 -6.30
C LYS A 13 0.97 20.63 -5.65
N HIS A 14 1.68 21.17 -4.66
CA HIS A 14 1.29 22.38 -3.93
C HIS A 14 1.90 23.65 -4.53
N SER A 15 1.45 24.83 -4.09
CA SER A 15 1.93 26.12 -4.59
C SER A 15 3.40 26.37 -4.26
N TYR A 16 4.03 27.32 -4.96
CA TYR A 16 5.43 27.69 -4.71
C TYR A 16 5.71 28.09 -3.26
N LEU A 17 4.76 28.81 -2.63
CA LEU A 17 4.86 29.23 -1.23
C LEU A 17 4.93 28.05 -0.27
N PHE A 18 4.23 26.96 -0.57
CA PHE A 18 4.30 25.73 0.21
C PHE A 18 5.65 25.02 0.04
N ARG A 19 6.23 25.06 -1.16
CA ARG A 19 7.51 24.40 -1.47
C ARG A 19 8.72 25.16 -0.93
N LEU A 20 8.64 26.47 -0.80
CA LEU A 20 9.75 27.33 -0.37
C LEU A 20 10.38 26.90 0.98
N PRO A 21 9.63 26.76 2.09
CA PRO A 21 10.21 26.37 3.38
C PRO A 21 10.83 24.97 3.30
N LEU A 22 10.17 24.02 2.62
CA LEU A 22 10.69 22.68 2.43
C LEU A 22 12.01 22.66 1.63
N ASN A 23 12.10 23.43 0.55
CA ASN A 23 13.31 23.55 -0.27
C ASN A 23 14.48 24.16 0.52
N LEU A 24 14.21 25.16 1.35
CA LEU A 24 15.21 25.77 2.23
C LEU A 24 15.73 24.75 3.26
N LEU A 25 14.83 23.99 3.89
CA LEU A 25 15.19 22.96 4.86
C LEU A 25 16.02 21.83 4.24
N ILE A 26 15.61 21.30 3.08
CA ILE A 26 16.37 20.26 2.36
C ILE A 26 17.79 20.75 2.04
N ARG A 27 17.93 22.01 1.60
CA ARG A 27 19.24 22.60 1.32
C ARG A 27 20.08 22.80 2.58
N GLN A 28 19.49 23.26 3.68
CA GLN A 28 20.20 23.49 4.95
C GLN A 28 20.66 22.18 5.59
N THR A 29 19.82 21.15 5.55
CA THR A 29 20.11 19.83 6.13
C THR A 29 21.07 18.99 5.28
N LYS A 30 21.42 19.45 4.07
CA LYS A 30 22.33 18.77 3.12
C LYS A 30 21.92 17.32 2.82
N ILE A 31 20.62 17.04 2.85
CA ILE A 31 20.09 15.70 2.58
C ILE A 31 20.21 15.43 1.09
N LEU A 32 20.70 14.23 0.74
CA LEU A 32 20.90 13.80 -0.63
C LEU A 32 19.77 12.86 -1.10
N PRO A 33 19.39 12.90 -2.40
CA PRO A 33 18.39 11.99 -2.96
C PRO A 33 18.86 10.53 -2.97
N LEU A 34 20.17 10.30 -3.12
CA LEU A 34 20.81 9.00 -3.02
C LEU A 34 21.53 8.90 -1.68
N GLU A 35 21.31 7.78 -1.00
CA GLU A 35 21.83 7.55 0.35
C GLU A 35 22.25 6.08 0.47
N LYS A 36 23.38 5.82 1.13
CA LYS A 36 23.86 4.46 1.39
C LYS A 36 23.13 3.89 2.61
N GLN A 37 22.48 2.73 2.42
CA GLN A 37 21.73 2.06 3.48
C GLN A 37 22.03 0.57 3.49
N THR A 38 21.92 -0.06 4.66
CA THR A 38 21.97 -1.53 4.76
C THR A 38 20.65 -2.14 4.30
N ALA A 39 20.67 -3.40 3.87
CA ALA A 39 19.45 -4.12 3.50
C ALA A 39 18.43 -4.15 4.65
N LYS A 40 18.88 -4.31 5.90
CA LYS A 40 18.01 -4.30 7.08
C LYS A 40 17.29 -2.95 7.23
N GLN A 41 18.02 -1.84 7.12
CA GLN A 41 17.45 -0.49 7.23
C GLN A 41 16.45 -0.21 6.10
N PHE A 42 16.78 -0.62 4.88
CA PHE A 42 15.90 -0.42 3.71
C PHE A 42 14.59 -1.22 3.83
N MET A 43 14.66 -2.46 4.32
CA MET A 43 13.50 -3.35 4.38
C MET A 43 12.64 -3.12 5.62
N PHE A 44 13.25 -3.03 6.80
CA PHE A 44 12.56 -2.97 8.10
C PHE A 44 12.48 -1.56 8.69
N GLY A 45 13.05 -0.59 8.00
CA GLY A 45 12.99 0.81 8.38
C GLY A 45 14.22 1.30 9.12
N TYR A 46 14.33 2.61 9.10
CA TYR A 46 15.36 3.39 9.76
C TYR A 46 14.72 4.67 10.27
N GLU A 47 15.21 5.16 11.40
CA GLU A 47 14.79 6.45 11.93
C GLU A 47 15.49 7.56 11.15
N THR A 48 14.74 8.60 10.80
CA THR A 48 15.28 9.75 10.07
C THR A 48 14.87 11.05 10.72
N THR A 49 15.75 12.04 10.69
CA THR A 49 15.38 13.43 10.98
C THR A 49 14.28 13.95 10.03
N LEU A 50 14.14 13.36 8.84
CA LEU A 50 13.07 13.67 7.88
C LEU A 50 11.68 13.21 8.31
N THR A 51 11.54 12.11 9.04
CA THR A 51 10.23 11.65 9.55
C THR A 51 9.72 12.60 10.64
N THR A 52 10.60 13.11 11.50
CA THR A 52 10.28 14.17 12.48
C THR A 52 9.88 15.48 11.81
N LEU A 53 10.57 15.87 10.73
CA LEU A 53 10.26 17.06 9.93
C LEU A 53 8.94 16.90 9.17
N GLY A 54 8.70 15.72 8.58
CA GLY A 54 7.46 15.37 7.87
C GLY A 54 6.24 15.45 8.78
N ASN A 55 6.33 14.89 10.00
CA ASN A 55 5.29 15.01 11.03
C ASN A 55 5.01 16.49 11.40
N THR A 56 6.02 17.35 11.42
CA THR A 56 5.88 18.76 11.83
C THR A 56 5.21 19.61 10.73
N PHE A 57 5.57 19.42 9.46
CA PHE A 57 5.08 20.23 8.34
C PHE A 57 3.88 19.60 7.59
N LEU A 58 3.70 18.28 7.71
CA LEU A 58 2.66 17.48 7.05
C LEU A 58 2.06 16.45 8.04
N PRO A 59 1.54 16.88 9.21
CA PRO A 59 1.06 15.97 10.27
C PRO A 59 -0.06 15.02 9.82
N ASN A 60 -0.89 15.45 8.86
CA ASN A 60 -1.98 14.63 8.31
C ASN A 60 -1.54 13.66 7.20
N TRP A 61 -0.26 13.67 6.79
CA TRP A 61 0.22 12.88 5.65
C TRP A 61 1.34 11.91 6.02
N ILE A 62 2.18 12.23 7.01
CA ILE A 62 3.29 11.38 7.45
C ILE A 62 3.17 11.22 8.96
N THR A 63 2.49 10.17 9.42
CA THR A 63 2.36 9.81 10.85
C THR A 63 3.39 8.78 11.30
N PHE A 64 4.37 8.46 10.45
CA PHE A 64 5.26 7.32 10.65
C PHE A 64 6.66 7.77 11.06
N ASP A 65 7.16 7.23 12.16
CA ASP A 65 8.50 7.53 12.68
C ASP A 65 9.61 6.79 11.89
N LYS A 66 9.26 5.72 11.17
CA LYS A 66 10.17 4.84 10.42
C LYS A 66 9.67 4.64 8.98
N VAL A 67 10.60 4.53 8.04
CA VAL A 67 10.31 4.25 6.62
C VAL A 67 11.06 3.00 6.20
N GLY A 68 10.35 1.87 6.08
CA GLY A 68 10.87 0.60 5.57
C GLY A 68 9.92 -0.02 4.55
N LEU A 69 10.45 -0.71 3.54
CA LEU A 69 9.61 -1.29 2.48
C LEU A 69 8.64 -2.35 3.01
N ILE A 70 9.13 -3.32 3.77
CA ILE A 70 8.30 -4.39 4.35
C ILE A 70 7.37 -3.81 5.41
N ASP A 71 7.91 -2.95 6.26
CA ASP A 71 7.15 -2.30 7.33
C ASP A 71 5.88 -1.60 6.79
N ARG A 72 5.99 -0.90 5.65
CA ARG A 72 4.85 -0.26 5.00
C ARG A 72 4.00 -1.24 4.16
N MET A 73 4.60 -2.26 3.56
CA MET A 73 3.89 -3.22 2.71
C MET A 73 2.99 -4.18 3.50
N TYR A 74 3.25 -4.37 4.80
CA TYR A 74 2.49 -5.23 5.71
C TYR A 74 1.77 -4.48 6.83
N ASP A 75 1.63 -3.15 6.70
CA ASP A 75 0.89 -2.33 7.65
C ASP A 75 -0.63 -2.42 7.37
N PHE A 76 -1.27 -3.44 7.93
CA PHE A 76 -2.71 -3.72 7.78
C PHE A 76 -3.47 -3.60 9.10
N ASP A 77 -3.02 -2.72 10.00
CA ASP A 77 -3.64 -2.59 11.33
C ASP A 77 -5.10 -2.10 11.23
N GLY A 78 -6.01 -2.82 11.88
CA GLY A 78 -7.45 -2.55 11.85
C GLY A 78 -8.20 -3.06 10.61
N ASP A 79 -7.51 -3.68 9.64
CA ASP A 79 -8.15 -4.28 8.47
C ASP A 79 -8.90 -5.58 8.81
N PHE A 80 -10.04 -5.81 8.16
CA PHE A 80 -10.79 -7.06 8.27
C PHE A 80 -11.25 -7.56 6.89
N GLU A 81 -11.37 -8.88 6.80
CA GLU A 81 -11.68 -9.61 5.58
C GLU A 81 -12.80 -10.61 5.84
N THR A 82 -13.68 -10.76 4.86
CA THR A 82 -14.71 -11.80 4.89
C THR A 82 -14.45 -12.75 3.73
N PHE A 83 -14.35 -14.04 4.06
CA PHE A 83 -14.17 -15.12 3.10
C PHE A 83 -15.39 -16.04 3.09
N TYR A 84 -15.69 -16.60 1.91
CA TYR A 84 -16.68 -17.65 1.80
C TYR A 84 -16.20 -18.91 2.51
N THR A 85 -17.02 -19.47 3.40
CA THR A 85 -16.73 -20.75 4.07
C THR A 85 -16.83 -21.93 3.09
N GLY A 86 -17.71 -21.80 2.10
CA GLY A 86 -18.10 -22.85 1.18
C GLY A 86 -19.28 -23.70 1.66
N SER A 87 -20.00 -23.28 2.69
CA SER A 87 -21.17 -24.04 3.20
C SER A 87 -22.36 -24.08 2.23
N THR A 88 -22.47 -23.09 1.35
CA THR A 88 -23.51 -23.02 0.31
C THR A 88 -23.03 -23.51 -1.05
N ASP A 89 -21.73 -23.36 -1.31
CA ASP A 89 -21.08 -23.73 -2.57
C ASP A 89 -19.59 -24.00 -2.27
N GLU A 90 -19.19 -25.27 -2.35
CA GLU A 90 -17.82 -25.70 -2.04
C GLU A 90 -16.78 -25.12 -3.02
N SER A 91 -17.20 -24.69 -4.22
CA SER A 91 -16.32 -24.07 -5.20
C SER A 91 -15.79 -22.72 -4.74
N LEU A 92 -16.57 -21.97 -3.94
CA LEU A 92 -16.22 -20.63 -3.47
C LEU A 92 -15.39 -20.63 -2.17
N SER A 93 -15.19 -21.79 -1.55
CA SER A 93 -14.53 -21.91 -0.25
C SER A 93 -13.14 -21.24 -0.25
N GLY A 94 -12.94 -20.27 0.65
CA GLY A 94 -11.69 -19.53 0.81
C GLY A 94 -11.49 -18.35 -0.14
N LEU A 95 -12.50 -17.99 -0.94
CA LEU A 95 -12.46 -16.80 -1.79
C LEU A 95 -13.02 -15.56 -1.07
N TYR A 96 -12.60 -14.37 -1.50
CA TYR A 96 -13.04 -13.09 -0.94
C TYR A 96 -14.52 -12.82 -1.18
N GLU A 97 -15.27 -12.53 -0.11
CA GLU A 97 -16.57 -11.87 -0.19
C GLU A 97 -16.41 -10.34 -0.13
N SER A 98 -15.61 -9.85 0.84
CA SER A 98 -15.37 -8.42 1.03
C SER A 98 -14.07 -8.13 1.78
N TYR A 99 -13.56 -6.92 1.61
CA TYR A 99 -12.44 -6.35 2.36
C TYR A 99 -12.86 -4.98 2.88
N LEU A 100 -12.65 -4.71 4.17
CA LEU A 100 -13.14 -3.50 4.83
C LEU A 100 -14.65 -3.27 4.62
N GLY A 101 -15.42 -4.37 4.59
CA GLY A 101 -16.88 -4.35 4.40
C GLY A 101 -17.36 -4.05 2.98
N SER A 102 -16.47 -3.96 2.00
CA SER A 102 -16.81 -3.71 0.59
C SER A 102 -16.19 -4.74 -0.35
N PRO A 103 -16.91 -5.21 -1.39
CA PRO A 103 -16.32 -6.03 -2.45
C PRO A 103 -15.52 -5.18 -3.46
N ASN A 104 -15.59 -3.85 -3.37
CA ASN A 104 -14.92 -2.93 -4.28
C ASN A 104 -13.88 -2.09 -3.54
N LEU A 105 -12.66 -2.04 -4.07
CA LEU A 105 -11.56 -1.20 -3.59
C LEU A 105 -11.85 0.29 -3.85
N LYS A 106 -11.53 1.15 -2.89
CA LYS A 106 -11.75 2.60 -2.99
C LYS A 106 -10.73 3.31 -3.88
N GLN A 107 -9.58 2.68 -4.11
CA GLN A 107 -8.43 3.23 -4.81
C GLN A 107 -8.65 3.34 -6.33
N TRP A 108 -9.54 2.51 -6.89
CA TRP A 108 -9.75 2.40 -8.33
C TRP A 108 -11.20 2.63 -8.72
N GLN A 109 -11.38 3.23 -9.89
CA GLN A 109 -12.68 3.42 -10.52
C GLN A 109 -12.96 2.28 -11.51
N GLY A 110 -14.25 1.93 -11.65
CA GLY A 110 -14.72 0.88 -12.54
C GLY A 110 -14.64 -0.52 -11.93
N SER A 111 -15.71 -1.30 -12.12
CA SER A 111 -15.87 -2.65 -11.57
C SER A 111 -14.74 -3.60 -11.94
N TYR A 112 -14.16 -3.44 -13.12
CA TYR A 112 -13.07 -4.29 -13.61
C TYR A 112 -11.79 -4.19 -12.77
N CYS A 113 -11.45 -3.00 -12.28
CA CYS A 113 -10.19 -2.72 -11.58
C CYS A 113 -10.32 -2.76 -10.05
N ASN A 114 -11.54 -2.66 -9.52
CA ASN A 114 -11.75 -2.52 -8.08
C ASN A 114 -12.46 -3.71 -7.44
N ASN A 115 -13.16 -4.55 -8.20
CA ASN A 115 -13.93 -5.65 -7.63
C ASN A 115 -13.01 -6.82 -7.25
N ILE A 116 -13.08 -7.23 -5.99
CA ILE A 116 -12.30 -8.33 -5.42
C ILE A 116 -13.18 -9.55 -5.09
N ARG A 117 -14.47 -9.53 -5.41
CA ARG A 117 -15.37 -10.63 -5.07
C ARG A 117 -14.94 -11.89 -5.82
N ASN A 118 -14.95 -13.02 -5.12
CA ASN A 118 -14.47 -14.30 -5.61
C ASN A 118 -12.97 -14.31 -5.96
N ALA A 119 -12.19 -13.31 -5.53
CA ALA A 119 -10.76 -13.37 -5.67
C ALA A 119 -10.17 -14.40 -4.70
N SER A 120 -9.16 -15.12 -5.15
CA SER A 120 -8.25 -15.87 -4.31
C SER A 120 -7.33 -14.90 -3.58
N ASP A 121 -7.04 -15.17 -2.31
CA ASP A 121 -5.95 -14.49 -1.63
C ASP A 121 -4.59 -14.93 -2.19
N GLY A 122 -4.50 -16.10 -2.84
CA GLY A 122 -3.29 -16.75 -3.36
C GLY A 122 -2.77 -17.89 -2.49
N THR A 123 -3.46 -18.22 -1.41
CA THR A 123 -3.24 -19.48 -0.67
C THR A 123 -4.25 -20.53 -1.08
N LYS A 124 -5.50 -20.13 -1.34
CA LYS A 124 -6.56 -21.01 -1.84
C LYS A 124 -7.26 -20.42 -3.06
N PHE A 125 -7.33 -21.20 -4.12
CA PHE A 125 -8.10 -20.89 -5.33
C PHE A 125 -9.46 -21.60 -5.31
N LYS A 126 -10.33 -21.23 -6.24
CA LYS A 126 -11.64 -21.86 -6.44
C LYS A 126 -11.46 -23.39 -6.55
N SER A 127 -12.39 -24.16 -5.98
CA SER A 127 -12.38 -25.62 -6.20
C SER A 127 -12.89 -25.94 -7.61
N PHE A 128 -12.47 -27.08 -8.17
CA PHE A 128 -12.94 -27.58 -9.48
C PHE A 128 -12.63 -26.61 -10.65
N ILE A 129 -11.38 -26.13 -10.71
CA ILE A 129 -10.90 -25.23 -11.77
C ILE A 129 -10.87 -25.97 -13.12
N GLU A 130 -11.37 -25.33 -14.17
CA GLU A 130 -11.30 -25.80 -15.56
C GLU A 130 -10.08 -25.20 -16.29
N GLU A 131 -9.60 -25.85 -17.35
CA GLU A 131 -8.37 -25.44 -18.06
C GLU A 131 -8.46 -24.05 -18.72
N ASP A 132 -9.67 -23.60 -19.09
CA ASP A 132 -9.96 -22.33 -19.73
C ASP A 132 -10.54 -21.27 -18.75
N GLU A 133 -10.57 -21.56 -17.45
CA GLU A 133 -11.10 -20.64 -16.44
C GLU A 133 -10.08 -19.56 -16.05
N GLN A 134 -10.48 -18.29 -16.16
CA GLN A 134 -9.69 -17.16 -15.64
C GLN A 134 -9.90 -16.99 -14.14
N LEU A 135 -8.81 -17.01 -13.38
CA LEU A 135 -8.87 -16.91 -11.92
C LEU A 135 -8.60 -15.48 -11.48
N LEU A 136 -9.41 -14.99 -10.54
CA LEU A 136 -9.19 -13.69 -9.92
C LEU A 136 -8.32 -13.86 -8.67
N PHE A 137 -7.35 -12.98 -8.49
CA PHE A 137 -6.42 -12.98 -7.37
C PHE A 137 -6.26 -11.57 -6.79
N PHE A 138 -6.20 -11.48 -5.46
CA PHE A 138 -6.03 -10.21 -4.75
C PHE A 138 -5.15 -10.41 -3.51
N ARG A 139 -4.08 -9.60 -3.41
CA ARG A 139 -3.30 -9.41 -2.20
C ARG A 139 -3.41 -7.95 -1.77
N LYS A 140 -3.60 -7.71 -0.47
CA LYS A 140 -3.69 -6.37 0.12
C LYS A 140 -2.53 -5.46 -0.32
N SER A 141 -1.31 -5.97 -0.28
CA SER A 141 -0.08 -5.23 -0.64
C SER A 141 -0.02 -4.77 -2.09
N MET A 142 -0.76 -5.42 -3.00
CA MET A 142 -0.79 -5.04 -4.42
C MET A 142 -1.80 -3.92 -4.68
N CYS A 143 -2.74 -3.69 -3.76
CA CYS A 143 -3.79 -2.68 -3.86
C CYS A 143 -4.70 -2.82 -5.09
N ARG A 144 -4.68 -3.92 -5.84
CA ARG A 144 -5.53 -4.19 -7.02
C ARG A 144 -5.73 -5.69 -7.23
N PRO A 145 -6.90 -6.14 -7.71
CA PRO A 145 -7.09 -7.50 -8.20
C PRO A 145 -6.38 -7.71 -9.54
N GLN A 146 -6.02 -8.96 -9.82
CA GLN A 146 -5.41 -9.38 -11.07
C GLN A 146 -6.05 -10.69 -11.54
N ARG A 147 -6.23 -10.84 -12.86
CA ARG A 147 -6.66 -12.09 -13.48
C ARG A 147 -5.44 -12.88 -13.94
N MET A 148 -5.48 -14.19 -13.70
CA MET A 148 -4.51 -15.17 -14.19
C MET A 148 -5.19 -16.08 -15.20
#